data_AF-A0A7C5NS67-F1
#
_entry.id   AF-A0A7C5NS67-F1
#
_cell.length_a   1.000
_cell.length_b   1.000
_cell.length_c   1.000
_cell.angle_alpha   90.00
_cell.angle_beta   90.00
_cell.angle_gamma   90.00
#
_symmetry.space_group_name_H-M   'P 1'
#
loop_
_entity.id
_entity.type
_entity.pdbx_description
1 polymer ?
#
loop_
_entity_poly.entity_id
_entity_poly.type
_entity_poly.pdbx_seq_one_letter_code
_entity_poly.pdbx_strand_id
1 'polypeptide(L)'
;LFTRGQTQALVTATLGDSKSAQSYELIGSKSALYETFMLHYNFPAFSVGEARRQGPPGRRELGHGNLGKRALEPTLELDRNYTVRLVSEILESNGSSSMATVCGGALALRAAEVETEKLVAGIAMGLVTEGDRYAVLSDIMGLEDHDGDMDFKITGTADGVTALQMDIKLGGIDAKILRDALYQAKEGRLHILGIMEEALTDMRPSLALPSSIVFDIESSHIPTIIGKGGGTIREIIEKYGVSIDIDRDANSVKITGDSKEGVANAKAYIDNITSTPVKRQMTYEINKQYKGKIKKILDFGMFIEMPDGYDALLHISKVAKERINKLDELYKVGDDIDIIVLEQKGKKVELCTPAYLF
;
A
#
# COMPACT_ATOMS: atom_id res chain seq x y z
N LEU A 1 17.20 15.24 -0.42
CA LEU A 1 17.96 16.39 0.12
C LEU A 1 17.63 17.60 -0.72
N PHE A 2 17.11 18.67 -0.12
CA PHE A 2 16.86 19.93 -0.81
C PHE A 2 17.78 21.02 -0.24
N THR A 3 18.48 21.75 -1.12
CA THR A 3 19.42 22.81 -0.71
C THR A 3 19.13 24.06 -1.53
N ARG A 4 19.06 25.21 -0.86
CA ARG A 4 18.84 26.52 -1.47
C ARG A 4 19.64 27.56 -0.69
N GLY A 5 20.66 28.13 -1.33
CA GLY A 5 21.65 28.95 -0.64
C GLY A 5 22.25 28.19 0.54
N GLN A 6 22.22 28.80 1.73
CA GLN A 6 22.65 28.20 3.00
C GLN A 6 21.46 27.66 3.83
N THR A 7 20.41 27.20 3.15
CA THR A 7 19.28 26.50 3.78
C THR A 7 19.18 25.10 3.19
N GLN A 8 19.33 24.09 4.03
CA GLN A 8 19.36 22.69 3.63
C GLN A 8 18.43 21.85 4.50
N ALA A 9 17.57 21.07 3.85
CA ALA A 9 16.64 20.16 4.50
C ALA A 9 16.83 18.74 3.95
N LEU A 10 17.18 17.80 4.83
CA LEU A 10 17.12 16.37 4.56
C LEU A 10 15.72 15.88 4.93
N VAL A 11 14.89 15.64 3.91
CA VAL A 11 13.54 15.13 4.11
C VAL A 11 13.47 13.66 3.73
N THR A 12 12.95 12.84 4.63
CA THR A 12 12.76 11.40 4.47
C THR A 12 11.27 11.08 4.54
N ALA A 13 10.81 10.22 3.63
CA ALA A 13 9.47 9.67 3.64
C ALA A 13 9.48 8.22 4.14
N THR A 14 8.51 7.88 4.97
CA THR A 14 8.27 6.54 5.48
C THR A 14 6.82 6.17 5.25
N LEU A 15 6.58 5.01 4.67
CA LEU A 15 5.24 4.47 4.42
C LEU A 15 4.92 3.43 5.49
N GLY A 16 3.68 3.42 5.95
CA GLY A 16 3.15 2.45 6.90
C GLY A 16 1.74 2.02 6.53
N ASP A 17 1.22 1.02 7.22
CA ASP A 17 -0.18 0.59 7.08
C ASP A 17 -1.14 1.52 7.85
N SER A 18 -2.43 1.18 7.85
CA SER A 18 -3.45 1.94 8.59
C SER A 18 -3.26 1.89 10.12
N LYS A 19 -2.56 0.88 10.65
CA LYS A 19 -2.26 0.77 12.09
C LYS A 19 -1.16 1.72 12.53
N SER A 20 -0.36 2.21 11.58
CA SER A 20 0.70 3.18 11.80
C SER A 20 0.19 4.63 11.88
N ALA A 21 -1.11 4.86 11.64
CA ALA A 21 -1.73 6.16 11.73
C ALA A 21 -1.70 6.69 13.18
N GLN A 22 -1.46 8.00 13.34
CA GLN A 22 -1.43 8.61 14.66
C GLN A 22 -2.86 8.85 15.16
N SER A 23 -3.23 8.20 16.27
CA SER A 23 -4.51 8.46 16.93
C SER A 23 -4.48 9.81 17.64
N TYR A 24 -5.55 10.61 17.48
CA TYR A 24 -5.76 11.84 18.23
C TYR A 24 -7.23 12.01 18.60
N GLU A 25 -7.49 12.82 19.63
CA GLU A 25 -8.84 13.11 20.11
C GLU A 25 -9.08 14.61 20.06
N LEU A 26 -10.22 15.00 19.52
CA LEU A 26 -10.67 16.38 19.52
C LEU A 26 -11.66 16.59 20.66
N ILE A 27 -11.70 17.81 21.20
CA ILE A 27 -12.72 18.18 22.18
C ILE A 27 -14.09 18.06 21.49
N GLY A 28 -14.90 17.12 21.97
CA GLY A 28 -16.24 16.85 21.42
C GLY A 28 -16.32 15.67 20.44
N SER A 29 -15.21 15.04 20.06
CA SER A 29 -15.27 13.79 19.28
C SER A 29 -15.74 12.63 20.14
N LYS A 30 -16.70 11.83 19.66
CA LYS A 30 -17.16 10.61 20.35
C LYS A 30 -16.20 9.42 20.22
N SER A 31 -15.23 9.53 19.33
CA SER A 31 -14.28 8.46 19.00
C SER A 31 -12.95 9.06 18.60
N ALA A 32 -11.88 8.29 18.76
CA ALA A 32 -10.55 8.67 18.29
C ALA A 32 -10.56 8.85 16.76
N LEU A 33 -9.87 9.89 16.31
CA LEU A 33 -9.57 10.15 14.91
C LEU A 33 -8.15 9.68 14.60
N TYR A 34 -7.86 9.45 13.33
CA TYR A 34 -6.57 8.90 12.88
C TYR A 34 -5.97 9.79 11.80
N GLU A 35 -4.74 10.23 12.04
CA GLU A 35 -3.94 11.02 11.13
C GLU A 35 -3.09 10.08 10.26
N THR A 36 -3.34 10.10 8.95
CA THR A 36 -2.64 9.26 7.97
C THR A 36 -1.51 9.99 7.26
N PHE A 37 -1.43 11.32 7.38
CA PHE A 37 -0.32 12.10 6.85
C PHE A 37 0.33 12.93 7.96
N MET A 38 1.59 12.63 8.27
CA MET A 38 2.34 13.31 9.33
C MET A 38 3.57 13.99 8.74
N LEU A 39 3.84 15.22 9.19
CA LEU A 39 5.11 15.90 8.91
C LEU A 39 5.75 16.34 10.23
N HIS A 40 6.88 15.72 10.55
CA HIS A 40 7.72 16.13 11.67
C HIS A 40 8.88 16.97 11.16
N TYR A 41 9.12 18.08 11.83
CA TYR A 41 10.16 19.03 11.50
C TYR A 41 11.10 19.16 12.69
N ASN A 42 12.39 19.00 12.44
CA ASN A 42 13.44 19.05 13.44
C ASN A 42 14.45 20.15 13.08
N PHE A 43 14.78 20.99 14.04
CA PHE A 43 15.73 22.10 13.88
C PHE A 43 16.89 21.94 14.87
N PRO A 44 17.86 21.07 14.56
CA PRO A 44 19.00 20.85 15.44
C PRO A 44 19.89 22.10 15.51
N ALA A 45 20.47 22.36 16.68
CA ALA A 45 21.26 23.59 16.91
C ALA A 45 22.47 23.75 15.98
N PHE A 46 23.05 22.64 15.51
CA PHE A 46 24.17 22.69 14.57
C PHE A 46 23.78 23.32 13.22
N SER A 47 22.50 23.33 12.85
CA SER A 47 22.02 23.91 11.59
C SER A 47 22.26 25.41 11.46
N VAL A 48 22.48 26.09 12.58
CA VAL A 48 22.84 27.51 12.69
C VAL A 48 24.22 27.71 13.31
N GLY A 49 25.02 26.63 13.43
CA GLY A 49 26.35 26.68 14.02
C GLY A 49 26.38 26.84 15.55
N GLU A 50 25.27 26.53 16.24
CA GLU A 50 25.19 26.64 17.70
C GLU A 50 25.30 25.29 18.42
N ALA A 51 25.72 25.33 19.68
CA ALA A 51 25.71 24.17 20.58
C ALA A 51 24.59 24.31 21.61
N ARG A 52 23.52 23.51 21.48
CA ARG A 52 22.44 23.41 22.48
C ARG A 52 22.11 21.96 22.79
N ARG A 53 21.54 21.73 23.98
CA ARG A 53 21.06 20.40 24.38
C ARG A 53 19.87 20.00 23.48
N GLN A 54 19.97 18.83 22.87
CA GLN A 54 18.86 18.25 22.10
C GLN A 54 17.73 17.86 23.06
N GLY A 55 16.50 18.21 22.68
CA GLY A 55 15.30 18.05 23.50
C GLY A 55 14.06 17.75 22.65
N PRO A 56 12.87 17.69 23.28
CA PRO A 56 11.62 17.57 22.54
C PRO A 56 11.38 18.80 21.64
N PRO A 57 10.63 18.64 20.53
CA PRO A 57 10.37 19.73 19.61
C PRO A 57 9.65 20.90 20.29
N GLY A 58 10.12 22.11 20.01
CA GLY A 58 9.53 23.35 20.48
C GLY A 58 8.32 23.80 19.65
N ARG A 59 7.68 24.91 20.07
CA ARG A 59 6.50 25.46 19.38
C ARG A 59 6.77 25.82 17.91
N ARG A 60 7.95 26.38 17.61
CA ARG A 60 8.31 26.79 16.24
C ARG A 60 8.50 25.58 15.33
N GLU A 61 9.11 24.51 15.83
CA GLU A 61 9.29 23.25 15.10
C GLU A 61 7.93 22.61 14.78
N LEU A 62 7.04 22.53 15.77
CA LEU A 62 5.66 22.05 15.55
C LEU A 62 4.90 22.94 14.56
N GLY A 63 5.05 24.26 14.66
CA GLY A 63 4.42 25.22 13.75
C GLY A 63 4.90 25.09 12.30
N HIS A 64 6.21 24.97 12.09
CA HIS A 64 6.80 24.74 10.77
C HIS A 64 6.39 23.37 10.20
N GLY A 65 6.37 22.33 11.04
CA GLY A 65 5.89 21.00 10.66
C GLY A 65 4.44 21.04 10.18
N ASN A 66 3.57 21.71 10.92
CA ASN A 66 2.16 21.87 10.57
C ASN A 66 1.94 22.74 9.32
N LEU A 67 2.74 23.80 9.11
CA LEU A 67 2.73 24.56 7.85
C LEU A 67 3.12 23.66 6.66
N GLY A 68 4.17 22.86 6.81
CA GLY A 68 4.61 21.92 5.79
C GLY A 68 3.54 20.87 5.49
N LYS A 69 2.89 20.33 6.53
CA LYS A 69 1.77 19.39 6.38
C LYS A 69 0.65 20.02 5.54
N ARG A 70 0.16 21.19 5.95
CA ARG A 70 -0.93 21.91 5.26
C ARG A 70 -0.58 22.29 3.82
N ALA A 71 0.70 22.50 3.52
CA ALA A 71 1.16 22.81 2.17
C ALA A 71 1.13 21.60 1.23
N LEU A 72 1.42 20.40 1.74
CA LEU A 72 1.57 19.17 0.94
C LEU A 72 0.28 18.33 0.89
N GLU A 73 -0.45 18.25 2.00
CA GLU A 73 -1.67 17.45 2.15
C GLU A 73 -2.72 17.67 1.04
N PRO A 74 -2.96 18.90 0.53
CA PRO A 74 -3.92 19.13 -0.53
C PRO A 74 -3.59 18.45 -1.87
N THR A 75 -2.35 18.03 -2.09
CA THR A 75 -1.92 17.37 -3.35
C THR A 75 -1.96 15.85 -3.28
N LEU A 76 -2.31 15.31 -2.12
CA LEU A 76 -2.31 13.89 -1.84
C LEU A 76 -3.74 13.32 -1.89
N GLU A 77 -3.89 12.09 -2.37
CA GLU A 77 -5.21 11.44 -2.46
C GLU A 77 -5.93 11.31 -1.10
N LEU A 78 -7.20 11.70 -0.99
CA LEU A 78 -7.91 11.69 0.30
C LEU A 78 -8.16 10.28 0.85
N ASP A 79 -8.46 9.30 -0.01
CA ASP A 79 -8.87 7.94 0.37
C ASP A 79 -7.71 6.93 0.31
N ARG A 80 -6.56 7.31 0.88
CA ARG A 80 -5.36 6.47 0.88
C ARG A 80 -5.47 5.34 1.92
N ASN A 81 -5.08 4.14 1.53
CA ASN A 81 -5.05 2.95 2.41
C ASN A 81 -3.72 2.73 3.15
N TYR A 82 -2.87 3.75 3.20
CA TYR A 82 -1.55 3.72 3.82
C TYR A 82 -1.29 5.04 4.55
N THR A 83 -0.38 4.96 5.51
CA THR A 83 0.08 6.11 6.29
C THR A 83 1.39 6.62 5.71
N VAL A 84 1.56 7.94 5.64
CA VAL A 84 2.80 8.59 5.21
C VAL A 84 3.33 9.45 6.35
N ARG A 85 4.59 9.24 6.70
CA ARG A 85 5.33 10.09 7.64
C ARG A 85 6.50 10.73 6.92
N LEU A 86 6.52 12.06 6.89
CA LEU A 86 7.66 12.86 6.51
C LEU A 86 8.42 13.30 7.76
N VAL A 87 9.75 13.19 7.72
CA VAL A 87 10.64 13.80 8.71
C VAL A 87 11.60 14.72 7.97
N SER A 88 11.59 16.01 8.34
CA SER A 88 12.50 17.03 7.83
C SER A 88 13.55 17.36 8.87
N GLU A 89 14.79 17.00 8.59
CA GLU A 89 15.97 17.34 9.38
C GLU A 89 16.65 18.54 8.73
N ILE A 90 16.63 19.70 9.41
CA ILE A 90 17.31 20.89 8.91
C ILE A 90 18.80 20.76 9.19
N LEU A 91 19.60 20.77 8.14
CA LEU A 91 21.06 20.62 8.22
C LEU A 91 21.78 21.96 8.20
N GLU A 92 21.21 22.96 7.52
CA GLU A 92 21.69 24.34 7.45
C GLU A 92 20.48 25.28 7.39
N SER A 93 20.56 26.46 8.02
CA SER A 93 19.48 27.44 7.97
C SER A 93 19.99 28.88 8.01
N ASN A 94 19.97 29.54 6.85
CA ASN A 94 20.14 30.99 6.72
C ASN A 94 18.94 31.67 6.05
N GLY A 95 17.86 30.94 5.80
CA GLY A 95 16.62 31.42 5.23
C GLY A 95 15.47 30.53 5.68
N SER A 96 14.38 30.50 4.91
CA SER A 96 13.19 29.74 5.31
C SER A 96 13.35 28.22 5.15
N SER A 97 13.77 27.57 6.23
CA SER A 97 13.87 26.11 6.37
C SER A 97 12.50 25.42 6.34
N SER A 98 11.41 26.11 6.66
CA SER A 98 10.05 25.57 6.49
C SER A 98 9.66 25.46 5.01
N MET A 99 10.07 26.40 4.15
CA MET A 99 9.86 26.28 2.70
C MET A 99 10.77 25.23 2.07
N ALA A 100 12.02 25.13 2.53
CA ALA A 100 12.91 24.03 2.15
C ALA A 100 12.32 22.65 2.53
N THR A 101 11.63 22.57 3.66
CA THR A 101 10.92 21.35 4.09
C THR A 101 9.77 20.99 3.14
N VAL A 102 8.99 21.97 2.66
CA VAL A 102 7.92 21.71 1.69
C VAL A 102 8.50 21.19 0.38
N CYS A 103 9.53 21.86 -0.16
CA CYS A 103 10.17 21.44 -1.41
C CYS A 103 10.81 20.05 -1.27
N GLY A 104 11.56 19.82 -0.20
CA GLY A 104 12.16 18.52 0.09
C GLY A 104 11.12 17.42 0.34
N GLY A 105 10.01 17.76 0.99
CA GLY A 105 8.88 16.85 1.24
C GLY A 105 8.17 16.44 -0.04
N ALA A 106 7.89 17.37 -0.95
CA ALA A 106 7.32 17.06 -2.25
C ALA A 106 8.20 16.09 -3.06
N LEU A 107 9.51 16.31 -3.06
CA LEU A 107 10.48 15.41 -3.70
C LEU A 107 10.56 14.05 -2.98
N ALA A 108 10.53 14.03 -1.65
CA ALA A 108 10.56 12.80 -0.87
C ALA A 108 9.32 11.92 -1.10
N LEU A 109 8.14 12.54 -1.24
CA LEU A 109 6.90 11.85 -1.60
C LEU A 109 7.02 11.18 -2.97
N ARG A 110 7.56 11.89 -3.98
CA ARG A 110 7.82 11.33 -5.31
C ARG A 110 8.83 10.18 -5.28
N ALA A 111 9.93 10.35 -4.54
CA ALA A 111 10.95 9.31 -4.37
C ALA A 111 10.42 8.05 -3.67
N ALA A 112 9.39 8.22 -2.83
CA ALA A 112 8.67 7.16 -2.15
C ALA A 112 7.46 6.61 -2.94
N GLU A 113 7.32 7.01 -4.21
CA GLU A 113 6.21 6.59 -5.09
C GLU A 113 4.82 6.86 -4.49
N VAL A 114 4.71 7.89 -3.64
CA VAL A 114 3.42 8.38 -3.15
C VAL A 114 2.75 9.14 -4.27
N GLU A 115 1.51 8.79 -4.55
CA GLU A 115 0.70 9.47 -5.55
C GLU A 115 0.39 10.90 -5.10
N THR A 116 0.92 11.86 -5.86
CA THR A 116 0.65 13.29 -5.72
C THR A 116 0.19 13.83 -7.07
N GLU A 117 -0.83 14.67 -7.08
CA GLU A 117 -1.34 15.27 -8.32
C GLU A 117 -0.26 16.12 -9.02
N LYS A 118 0.46 16.95 -8.23
CA LYS A 118 1.50 17.89 -8.70
C LYS A 118 2.56 18.10 -7.63
N LEU A 119 3.76 18.52 -8.05
CA LEU A 119 4.77 19.02 -7.11
C LEU A 119 4.32 20.33 -6.46
N VAL A 120 4.70 20.51 -5.19
CA VAL A 120 4.49 21.73 -4.42
C VAL A 120 5.85 22.35 -4.10
N ALA A 121 6.01 23.62 -4.44
CA ALA A 121 7.17 24.42 -4.03
C ALA A 121 6.76 25.49 -3.03
N GLY A 122 7.71 25.91 -2.19
CA GLY A 122 7.55 27.00 -1.23
C GLY A 122 8.61 28.07 -1.42
N ILE A 123 8.24 29.34 -1.19
CA ILE A 123 9.17 30.47 -1.15
C ILE A 123 8.84 31.37 0.04
N ALA A 124 9.87 31.95 0.64
CA ALA A 124 9.74 32.99 1.65
C ALA A 124 10.02 34.36 1.05
N MET A 125 9.21 35.32 1.45
CA MET A 125 9.17 36.66 0.90
C MET A 125 9.23 37.65 2.04
N GLY A 126 9.84 38.80 1.78
CA GLY A 126 9.91 39.90 2.73
C GLY A 126 9.45 41.21 2.12
N LEU A 127 9.17 42.18 2.98
CA LEU A 127 8.89 43.56 2.61
C LEU A 127 9.72 44.49 3.49
N VAL A 128 10.34 45.48 2.87
CA VAL A 128 10.96 46.61 3.56
C VAL A 128 10.29 47.88 3.07
N THR A 129 9.96 48.78 3.98
CA THR A 129 9.24 50.03 3.74
C THR A 129 9.99 51.22 4.36
N GLU A 130 10.03 52.34 3.65
CA GLU A 130 10.58 53.59 4.14
C GLU A 130 9.78 54.77 3.55
N GLY A 131 8.92 55.37 4.38
CA GLY A 131 7.96 56.37 3.92
C GLY A 131 7.02 55.76 2.87
N ASP A 132 7.00 56.37 1.68
CA ASP A 132 6.17 55.91 0.55
C ASP A 132 6.87 54.86 -0.34
N ARG A 133 8.14 54.52 -0.05
CA ARG A 133 8.91 53.54 -0.83
C ARG A 133 8.82 52.17 -0.18
N TYR A 134 8.79 51.13 -1.02
CA TYR A 134 8.87 49.75 -0.56
C TYR A 134 9.68 48.88 -1.52
N ALA A 135 10.22 47.78 -0.99
CA ALA A 135 10.87 46.73 -1.75
C ALA A 135 10.35 45.36 -1.30
N VAL A 136 9.91 44.54 -2.25
CA VAL A 136 9.56 43.13 -2.01
C VAL A 136 10.80 42.28 -2.26
N LEU A 137 11.20 41.54 -1.24
CA LEU A 137 12.34 40.65 -1.25
C LEU A 137 11.88 39.22 -1.55
N SER A 138 12.57 38.55 -2.46
CA SER A 138 12.32 37.14 -2.81
C SER A 138 13.40 36.27 -2.21
N ASP A 139 12.97 35.15 -1.63
CA ASP A 139 13.85 34.22 -0.94
C ASP A 139 14.69 34.87 0.18
N ILE A 140 13.99 35.41 1.17
CA ILE A 140 14.65 36.15 2.25
C ILE A 140 15.60 35.28 3.09
N MET A 141 16.71 35.90 3.45
CA MET A 141 17.65 35.45 4.46
C MET A 141 17.15 35.75 5.87
N GLY A 142 17.74 35.13 6.88
CA GLY A 142 17.36 35.35 8.29
C GLY A 142 17.54 36.79 8.75
N LEU A 143 18.53 37.51 8.23
CA LEU A 143 18.72 38.94 8.52
C LEU A 143 17.63 39.81 7.89
N GLU A 144 17.24 39.52 6.65
CA GLU A 144 16.18 40.23 5.95
C GLU A 144 14.81 39.99 6.59
N ASP A 145 14.57 38.79 7.15
CA ASP A 145 13.40 38.48 7.97
C ASP A 145 13.39 39.28 9.28
N HIS A 146 14.53 39.32 9.98
CA HIS A 146 14.67 40.02 11.25
C HIS A 146 14.39 41.53 11.09
N ASP A 147 15.02 42.15 10.09
CA ASP A 147 14.98 43.60 9.87
C ASP A 147 13.83 44.05 8.96
N GLY A 148 13.12 43.12 8.31
CA GLY A 148 11.98 43.39 7.45
C GLY A 148 10.69 43.76 8.21
N ASP A 149 9.80 44.47 7.52
CA ASP A 149 8.53 44.98 8.03
C ASP A 149 7.37 43.97 7.92
N MET A 150 7.51 43.00 7.01
CA MET A 150 6.61 41.87 6.86
C MET A 150 7.40 40.69 6.31
N ASP A 151 7.09 39.49 6.79
CA ASP A 151 7.50 38.24 6.17
C ASP A 151 6.27 37.38 5.85
N PHE A 152 6.31 36.72 4.71
CA PHE A 152 5.29 35.73 4.39
C PHE A 152 5.89 34.55 3.63
N LYS A 153 5.24 33.40 3.82
CA LYS A 153 5.65 32.11 3.31
C LYS A 153 4.50 31.60 2.47
N ILE A 154 4.77 31.32 1.21
CA ILE A 154 3.75 30.90 0.26
C ILE A 154 4.19 29.61 -0.43
N THR A 155 3.25 28.68 -0.49
CA THR A 155 3.44 27.35 -1.06
C THR A 155 2.37 27.08 -2.09
N GLY A 156 2.67 26.21 -3.05
CA GLY A 156 1.69 25.86 -4.06
C GLY A 156 2.27 25.13 -5.25
N THR A 157 1.36 24.74 -6.12
CA THR A 157 1.64 24.13 -7.41
C THR A 157 1.76 25.23 -8.48
N ALA A 158 1.89 24.82 -9.74
CA ALA A 158 1.78 25.74 -10.88
C ALA A 158 0.39 26.39 -10.98
N ASP A 159 -0.65 25.70 -10.50
CA ASP A 159 -2.05 26.10 -10.70
C ASP A 159 -2.57 27.00 -9.59
N GLY A 160 -2.01 26.90 -8.38
CA GLY A 160 -2.60 27.54 -7.22
C GLY A 160 -1.73 27.51 -5.98
N VAL A 161 -2.22 28.18 -4.93
CA VAL A 161 -1.61 28.24 -3.60
C VAL A 161 -2.20 27.14 -2.74
N THR A 162 -1.37 26.37 -2.05
CA THR A 162 -1.81 25.33 -1.10
C THR A 162 -1.81 25.83 0.34
N ALA A 163 -0.81 26.64 0.71
CA ALA A 163 -0.78 27.34 1.99
C ALA A 163 -0.09 28.71 1.88
N LEU A 164 -0.58 29.66 2.69
CA LEU A 164 -0.03 30.99 2.88
C LEU A 164 0.03 31.27 4.40
N GLN A 165 1.21 31.64 4.89
CA GLN A 165 1.41 32.17 6.24
C GLN A 165 2.02 33.55 6.11
N MET A 166 1.53 34.51 6.88
CA MET A 166 1.96 35.91 6.80
C MET A 166 2.03 36.49 8.21
N ASP A 167 3.17 37.10 8.52
CA ASP A 167 3.45 37.78 9.77
C ASP A 167 3.78 39.25 9.45
N ILE A 168 2.90 40.15 9.85
CA ILE A 168 3.00 41.59 9.57
C ILE A 168 3.45 42.30 10.84
N LYS A 169 4.57 43.04 10.78
CA LYS A 169 5.05 43.87 11.89
C LYS A 169 4.52 45.31 11.82
N LEU A 170 3.99 45.70 10.67
CA LEU A 170 3.32 46.99 10.42
C LEU A 170 1.88 47.03 10.97
N GLY A 171 1.35 48.24 11.14
CA GLY A 171 -0.07 48.46 11.49
C GLY A 171 -1.08 48.14 10.38
N GLY A 172 -0.60 47.74 9.20
CA GLY A 172 -1.39 47.36 8.02
C GLY A 172 -0.54 47.29 6.75
N ILE A 173 -1.09 46.72 5.68
CA ILE A 173 -0.47 46.66 4.34
C ILE A 173 -1.46 47.12 3.28
N ASP A 174 -1.00 47.94 2.35
CA ASP A 174 -1.82 48.36 1.21
C ASP A 174 -2.10 47.17 0.26
N ALA A 175 -3.33 47.07 -0.23
CA ALA A 175 -3.76 45.96 -1.08
C ALA A 175 -2.95 45.83 -2.38
N LYS A 176 -2.44 46.94 -2.92
CA LYS A 176 -1.56 46.95 -4.09
C LYS A 176 -0.21 46.33 -3.76
N ILE A 177 0.39 46.67 -2.62
CA ILE A 177 1.68 46.12 -2.18
C ILE A 177 1.54 44.61 -1.98
N LEU A 178 0.48 44.16 -1.30
CA LEU A 178 0.21 42.73 -1.11
C LEU A 178 0.07 42.00 -2.45
N ARG A 179 -0.67 42.58 -3.40
CA ARG A 179 -0.84 42.01 -4.74
C ARG A 179 0.50 41.86 -5.45
N ASP A 180 1.30 42.93 -5.49
CA ASP A 180 2.59 42.95 -6.17
C ASP A 180 3.54 41.91 -5.52
N ALA A 181 3.51 41.79 -4.19
CA ALA A 181 4.27 40.78 -3.45
C ALA A 181 3.85 39.34 -3.79
N LEU A 182 2.54 39.06 -3.89
CA LEU A 182 2.03 37.74 -4.27
C LEU A 182 2.40 37.34 -5.71
N TYR A 183 2.41 38.30 -6.65
CA TYR A 183 2.84 38.03 -8.03
C TYR A 183 4.33 37.72 -8.11
N GLN A 184 5.17 38.50 -7.43
CA GLN A 184 6.61 38.21 -7.37
C GLN A 184 6.88 36.86 -6.69
N ALA A 185 6.11 36.52 -5.65
CA ALA A 185 6.21 35.21 -5.00
C ALA A 185 5.77 34.05 -5.91
N LYS A 186 4.77 34.26 -6.77
CA LYS A 186 4.38 33.28 -7.80
C LYS A 186 5.54 33.02 -8.76
N GLU A 187 6.20 34.06 -9.25
CA GLU A 187 7.36 33.92 -10.16
C GLU A 187 8.49 33.13 -9.49
N GLY A 188 8.88 33.50 -8.25
CA GLY A 188 9.90 32.79 -7.50
C GLY A 188 9.53 31.34 -7.18
N ARG A 189 8.27 31.07 -6.83
CA ARG A 189 7.77 29.71 -6.59
C ARG A 189 7.84 28.86 -7.86
N LEU A 190 7.43 29.39 -9.01
CA LEU A 190 7.47 28.68 -10.28
C LEU A 190 8.91 28.40 -10.73
N HIS A 191 9.84 29.32 -10.45
CA HIS A 191 11.26 29.10 -10.70
C HIS A 191 11.80 27.91 -9.88
N ILE A 192 11.52 27.88 -8.57
CA ILE A 192 11.91 26.75 -7.70
C ILE A 192 11.27 25.45 -8.17
N LEU A 193 9.98 25.49 -8.53
CA LEU A 193 9.25 24.33 -9.03
C LEU A 193 9.88 23.77 -10.31
N GLY A 194 10.30 24.61 -11.25
CA GLY A 194 10.97 24.18 -12.47
C GLY A 194 12.26 23.39 -12.19
N ILE A 195 13.10 23.89 -11.27
CA ILE A 195 14.33 23.19 -10.85
C ILE A 195 14.00 21.84 -10.18
N MET A 196 12.93 21.79 -9.39
CA MET A 196 12.48 20.55 -8.75
C MET A 196 11.97 19.52 -9.77
N GLU A 197 11.24 19.94 -10.80
CA GLU A 197 10.79 19.07 -11.90
C GLU A 197 11.97 18.52 -12.69
N GLU A 198 12.99 19.34 -12.97
CA GLU A 198 14.24 18.86 -13.60
C GLU A 198 14.91 17.77 -12.76
N ALA A 199 14.97 17.97 -11.43
CA ALA A 199 15.55 16.97 -10.52
C ALA A 199 14.77 15.64 -10.46
N LEU A 200 13.48 15.62 -10.83
CA LEU A 200 12.72 14.37 -10.91
C LEU A 200 13.19 13.47 -12.06
N THR A 201 13.75 14.03 -13.14
CA THR A 201 14.16 13.25 -14.32
C THR A 201 15.27 12.25 -14.01
N ASP A 202 16.17 12.60 -13.08
CA ASP A 202 17.28 11.76 -12.63
C ASP A 202 17.00 11.07 -11.28
N MET A 203 15.77 11.19 -10.76
CA MET A 203 15.40 10.61 -9.46
C MET A 203 15.37 9.08 -9.54
N ARG A 204 16.06 8.43 -8.59
CA ARG A 204 15.99 6.98 -8.42
C ARG A 204 14.95 6.64 -7.37
N PRO A 205 13.95 5.79 -7.69
CA PRO A 205 13.00 5.31 -6.69
C PRO A 205 13.70 4.58 -5.54
N SER A 206 13.13 4.68 -4.35
CA SER A 206 13.64 3.93 -3.21
C SER A 206 13.37 2.43 -3.39
N LEU A 207 14.40 1.61 -3.16
CA LEU A 207 14.28 0.14 -3.16
C LEU A 207 13.68 -0.40 -1.85
N ALA A 208 13.64 0.43 -0.81
CA ALA A 208 13.22 0.07 0.54
C ALA A 208 11.74 0.41 0.82
N LEU A 209 10.93 0.59 -0.23
CA LEU A 209 9.52 0.91 -0.07
C LEU A 209 8.73 -0.37 0.24
N PRO A 210 7.81 -0.32 1.21
CA PRO A 210 6.86 -1.40 1.39
C PRO A 210 6.02 -1.52 0.12
N SER A 211 5.70 -2.75 -0.23
CA SER A 211 4.88 -3.05 -1.38
C SER A 211 3.60 -3.72 -0.90
N SER A 212 2.50 -3.44 -1.59
CA SER A 212 1.28 -4.22 -1.43
C SER A 212 0.69 -4.53 -2.78
N ILE A 213 0.24 -5.77 -2.95
CA ILE A 213 -0.48 -6.19 -4.15
C ILE A 213 -1.82 -6.76 -3.70
N VAL A 214 -2.89 -6.26 -4.30
CA VAL A 214 -4.24 -6.80 -4.17
C VAL A 214 -4.60 -7.48 -5.48
N PHE A 215 -5.13 -8.69 -5.41
CA PHE A 215 -5.62 -9.43 -6.57
C PHE A 215 -6.80 -10.32 -6.19
N ASP A 216 -7.67 -10.56 -7.15
CA ASP A 216 -8.84 -11.41 -6.99
C ASP A 216 -8.47 -12.89 -7.14
N ILE A 217 -9.15 -13.75 -6.40
CA ILE A 217 -9.01 -15.20 -6.47
C ILE A 217 -10.37 -15.88 -6.51
N GLU A 218 -10.47 -17.05 -7.13
CA GLU A 218 -11.71 -17.83 -6.98
C GLU A 218 -11.83 -18.36 -5.55
N SER A 219 -13.06 -18.38 -5.01
CA SER A 219 -13.36 -18.90 -3.67
C SER A 219 -12.90 -20.35 -3.46
N SER A 220 -12.80 -21.12 -4.55
CA SER A 220 -12.30 -22.49 -4.60
C SER A 220 -10.82 -22.62 -4.18
N HIS A 221 -10.02 -21.56 -4.38
CA HIS A 221 -8.58 -21.54 -4.10
C HIS A 221 -8.22 -21.05 -2.70
N ILE A 222 -9.14 -20.37 -1.98
CA ILE A 222 -8.92 -19.87 -0.62
C ILE A 222 -8.44 -20.97 0.34
N PRO A 223 -9.07 -22.17 0.38
CA PRO A 223 -8.61 -23.24 1.28
C PRO A 223 -7.19 -23.73 0.96
N THR A 224 -6.78 -23.69 -0.31
CA THR A 224 -5.44 -24.07 -0.77
C THR A 224 -4.38 -23.08 -0.29
N ILE A 225 -4.69 -21.78 -0.35
CA ILE A 225 -3.79 -20.70 0.10
C ILE A 225 -3.62 -20.75 1.62
N ILE A 226 -4.70 -20.96 2.37
CA ILE A 226 -4.63 -21.10 3.83
C ILE A 226 -3.88 -22.38 4.21
N GLY A 227 -4.16 -23.48 3.50
CA GLY A 227 -3.62 -24.80 3.81
C GLY A 227 -4.26 -25.42 5.06
N LYS A 228 -3.93 -26.69 5.34
CA LYS A 228 -4.46 -27.40 6.51
C LYS A 228 -4.01 -26.71 7.81
N GLY A 229 -4.97 -26.16 8.56
CA GLY A 229 -4.71 -25.48 9.82
C GLY A 229 -3.94 -24.15 9.69
N GLY A 230 -3.88 -23.54 8.50
CA GLY A 230 -3.12 -22.31 8.27
C GLY A 230 -1.61 -22.54 8.04
N GLY A 231 -1.18 -23.78 7.77
CA GLY A 231 0.24 -24.09 7.57
C GLY A 231 0.85 -23.38 6.35
N THR A 232 0.17 -23.42 5.21
CA THR A 232 0.68 -22.86 3.94
C THR A 232 0.78 -21.35 4.01
N ILE A 233 -0.24 -20.66 4.53
CA ILE A 233 -0.19 -19.19 4.66
C ILE A 233 0.93 -18.75 5.61
N ARG A 234 1.16 -19.47 6.72
CA ARG A 234 2.27 -19.18 7.65
C ARG A 234 3.63 -19.40 6.99
N GLU A 235 3.79 -20.46 6.21
CA GLU A 235 5.01 -20.72 5.44
C GLU A 235 5.30 -19.58 4.46
N ILE A 236 4.28 -19.08 3.74
CA ILE A 236 4.44 -17.95 2.81
C ILE A 236 4.85 -16.69 3.57
N ILE A 237 4.18 -16.39 4.69
CA ILE A 237 4.48 -15.24 5.56
C ILE A 237 5.93 -15.29 6.04
N GLU A 238 6.38 -16.42 6.56
CA GLU A 238 7.73 -16.59 7.11
C GLU A 238 8.81 -16.60 6.02
N LYS A 239 8.57 -17.29 4.91
CA LYS A 239 9.54 -17.44 3.81
C LYS A 239 9.81 -16.14 3.07
N TYR A 240 8.76 -15.33 2.85
CA TYR A 240 8.89 -14.10 2.06
C TYR A 240 8.85 -12.83 2.93
N GLY A 241 8.68 -12.95 4.25
CA GLY A 241 8.60 -11.80 5.16
C GLY A 241 7.44 -10.88 4.83
N VAL A 242 6.27 -11.45 4.49
CA VAL A 242 5.07 -10.71 4.06
C VAL A 242 3.91 -10.94 5.02
N SER A 243 2.97 -10.00 5.08
CA SER A 243 1.65 -10.17 5.66
C SER A 243 0.63 -10.46 4.55
N ILE A 244 -0.30 -11.37 4.79
CA ILE A 244 -1.34 -11.75 3.84
C ILE A 244 -2.70 -11.58 4.53
N ASP A 245 -3.55 -10.75 3.95
CA ASP A 245 -4.94 -10.58 4.33
C ASP A 245 -5.84 -11.17 3.24
N ILE A 246 -6.86 -11.92 3.64
CA ILE A 246 -7.77 -12.61 2.71
C ILE A 246 -9.19 -12.16 3.03
N ASP A 247 -9.78 -11.40 2.12
CA ASP A 247 -11.17 -11.01 2.18
C ASP A 247 -12.02 -12.09 1.49
N ARG A 248 -12.80 -12.83 2.29
CA ARG A 248 -13.66 -13.91 1.80
C ARG A 248 -14.94 -13.40 1.16
N ASP A 249 -15.38 -12.20 1.50
CA ASP A 249 -16.61 -11.62 0.97
C ASP A 249 -16.33 -11.01 -0.41
N ALA A 250 -15.20 -10.32 -0.56
CA ALA A 250 -14.72 -9.78 -1.82
C ALA A 250 -13.97 -10.80 -2.70
N ASN A 251 -13.62 -11.98 -2.16
CA ASN A 251 -12.75 -12.97 -2.79
C ASN A 251 -11.40 -12.38 -3.27
N SER A 252 -10.77 -11.57 -2.44
CA SER A 252 -9.51 -10.90 -2.76
C SER A 252 -8.42 -11.23 -1.74
N VAL A 253 -7.18 -11.21 -2.20
CA VAL A 253 -5.99 -11.40 -1.36
C VAL A 253 -5.14 -10.13 -1.44
N LYS A 254 -4.79 -9.59 -0.28
CA LYS A 254 -3.85 -8.49 -0.12
C LYS A 254 -2.55 -9.01 0.48
N ILE A 255 -1.47 -8.98 -0.29
CA ILE A 255 -0.12 -9.24 0.21
C ILE A 255 0.53 -7.91 0.49
N THR A 256 1.13 -7.75 1.66
CA THR A 256 1.89 -6.55 2.07
C THR A 256 3.26 -6.98 2.59
N GLY A 257 4.34 -6.30 2.22
CA GLY A 257 5.67 -6.63 2.72
C GLY A 257 6.64 -5.47 2.60
N ASP A 258 7.78 -5.59 3.27
CA ASP A 258 8.78 -4.50 3.37
C ASP A 258 9.63 -4.32 2.10
N SER A 259 9.48 -5.22 1.12
CA SER A 259 10.17 -5.13 -0.17
C SER A 259 9.27 -5.54 -1.32
N LYS A 260 9.44 -4.87 -2.48
CA LYS A 260 8.77 -5.22 -3.73
C LYS A 260 9.07 -6.67 -4.16
N GLU A 261 10.30 -7.12 -3.98
CA GLU A 261 10.71 -8.48 -4.33
C GLU A 261 10.01 -9.54 -3.46
N GLY A 262 9.94 -9.33 -2.14
CA GLY A 262 9.25 -10.25 -1.23
C GLY A 262 7.78 -10.42 -1.60
N VAL A 263 7.09 -9.32 -1.89
CA VAL A 263 5.67 -9.33 -2.28
C VAL A 263 5.46 -9.98 -3.65
N ALA A 264 6.32 -9.68 -4.64
CA ALA A 264 6.25 -10.30 -5.96
C ALA A 264 6.48 -11.81 -5.90
N ASN A 265 7.46 -12.26 -5.11
CA ASN A 265 7.76 -13.68 -4.93
C ASN A 265 6.64 -14.42 -4.19
N ALA A 266 6.05 -13.80 -3.15
CA ALA A 266 4.88 -14.34 -2.47
C ALA A 266 3.68 -14.48 -3.40
N LYS A 267 3.41 -13.46 -4.24
CA LYS A 267 2.36 -13.53 -5.26
C LYS A 267 2.61 -14.66 -6.25
N ALA A 268 3.82 -14.76 -6.80
CA ALA A 268 4.18 -15.82 -7.74
C ALA A 268 4.02 -17.23 -7.13
N TYR A 269 4.31 -17.37 -5.83
CA TYR A 269 4.08 -18.62 -5.11
C TYR A 269 2.58 -18.93 -4.97
N ILE A 270 1.76 -17.93 -4.61
CA ILE A 270 0.30 -18.08 -4.56
C ILE A 270 -0.25 -18.45 -5.94
N ASP A 271 0.18 -17.75 -6.99
CA ASP A 271 -0.22 -18.04 -8.36
C ASP A 271 0.13 -19.49 -8.77
N ASN A 272 1.27 -20.03 -8.32
CA ASN A 272 1.65 -21.41 -8.60
C ASN A 272 0.76 -22.45 -7.89
N ILE A 273 0.45 -22.23 -6.60
CA ILE A 273 -0.43 -23.15 -5.85
C ILE A 273 -1.89 -23.07 -6.33
N THR A 274 -2.33 -21.93 -6.88
CA THR A 274 -3.67 -21.76 -7.45
C THR A 274 -3.76 -22.20 -8.91
N SER A 275 -2.67 -22.12 -9.67
CA SER A 275 -2.60 -22.59 -11.07
C SER A 275 -2.63 -24.11 -11.22
N THR A 276 -2.53 -24.87 -10.12
CA THR A 276 -2.78 -26.31 -10.17
C THR A 276 -4.25 -26.52 -10.52
N PRO A 277 -4.59 -27.09 -11.69
CA PRO A 277 -5.97 -27.19 -12.12
C PRO A 277 -6.75 -27.94 -11.06
N VAL A 278 -7.72 -27.25 -10.45
CA VAL A 278 -8.74 -27.89 -9.61
C VAL A 278 -9.36 -28.94 -10.50
N LYS A 279 -9.04 -30.22 -10.25
CA LYS A 279 -9.65 -31.34 -10.97
C LYS A 279 -11.16 -31.15 -10.85
N ARG A 280 -11.81 -30.71 -11.93
CA ARG A 280 -13.27 -30.59 -11.94
C ARG A 280 -13.78 -32.03 -12.00
N GLN A 281 -14.50 -32.44 -10.96
CA GLN A 281 -15.22 -33.71 -10.99
C GLN A 281 -16.13 -33.69 -12.20
N MET A 282 -16.00 -34.68 -13.08
CA MET A 282 -16.85 -34.76 -14.27
C MET A 282 -18.27 -35.07 -13.83
N THR A 283 -19.26 -34.42 -14.45
CA THR A 283 -20.65 -34.86 -14.33
C THR A 283 -20.80 -36.11 -15.18
N TYR A 284 -21.00 -37.26 -14.56
CA TYR A 284 -21.18 -38.52 -15.26
C TYR A 284 -22.63 -38.65 -15.74
N GLU A 285 -22.82 -38.98 -17.01
CA GLU A 285 -24.15 -39.36 -17.52
C GLU A 285 -24.62 -40.65 -16.83
N ILE A 286 -25.80 -40.58 -16.21
CA ILE A 286 -26.46 -41.72 -15.55
C ILE A 286 -26.72 -42.81 -16.60
N ASN A 287 -26.54 -44.08 -16.22
CA ASN A 287 -26.69 -45.28 -17.06
C ASN A 287 -25.66 -45.42 -18.20
N LYS A 288 -24.61 -44.60 -18.23
CA LYS A 288 -23.50 -44.77 -19.16
C LYS A 288 -22.38 -45.60 -18.55
N GLN A 289 -21.74 -46.39 -19.40
CA GLN A 289 -20.60 -47.24 -19.02
C GLN A 289 -19.30 -46.44 -19.07
N TYR A 290 -18.50 -46.56 -18.02
CA TYR A 290 -17.17 -45.99 -17.87
C TYR A 290 -16.18 -47.08 -17.44
N LYS A 291 -14.91 -46.89 -17.77
CA LYS A 291 -13.83 -47.72 -17.25
C LYS A 291 -13.28 -47.09 -15.98
N GLY A 292 -13.17 -47.86 -14.92
CA GLY A 292 -12.54 -47.44 -13.67
C GLY A 292 -11.48 -48.43 -13.23
N LYS A 293 -10.59 -48.00 -12.34
CA LYS A 293 -9.51 -48.84 -11.81
C LYS A 293 -9.74 -49.16 -10.34
N ILE A 294 -9.62 -50.42 -9.96
CA ILE A 294 -9.87 -50.83 -8.57
C ILE A 294 -8.70 -50.38 -7.68
N LYS A 295 -8.94 -49.46 -6.75
CA LYS A 295 -7.92 -49.01 -5.79
C LYS A 295 -7.91 -49.80 -4.51
N LYS A 296 -9.08 -50.20 -4.02
CA LYS A 296 -9.19 -50.88 -2.72
C LYS A 296 -10.43 -51.75 -2.69
N ILE A 297 -10.29 -52.95 -2.14
CA ILE A 297 -11.39 -53.89 -1.90
C ILE A 297 -11.61 -53.96 -0.39
N LEU A 298 -12.87 -53.93 0.04
CA LEU A 298 -13.32 -54.06 1.43
C LEU A 298 -14.52 -55.01 1.46
N ASP A 299 -14.84 -55.53 2.64
CA ASP A 299 -15.91 -56.52 2.83
C ASP A 299 -17.29 -56.05 2.34
N PHE A 300 -17.54 -54.74 2.31
CA PHE A 300 -18.82 -54.14 1.90
C PHE A 300 -18.82 -53.57 0.46
N GLY A 301 -17.68 -53.58 -0.23
CA GLY A 301 -17.58 -53.00 -1.58
C GLY A 301 -16.17 -52.66 -2.03
N MET A 302 -16.07 -52.01 -3.18
CA MET A 302 -14.80 -51.68 -3.84
C MET A 302 -14.73 -50.19 -4.10
N PHE A 303 -13.58 -49.59 -3.84
CA PHE A 303 -13.27 -48.22 -4.25
C PHE A 303 -12.64 -48.25 -5.64
N ILE A 304 -13.30 -47.57 -6.56
CA ILE A 304 -12.92 -47.50 -7.97
C ILE A 304 -12.50 -46.07 -8.28
N GLU A 305 -11.30 -45.90 -8.79
CA GLU A 305 -10.80 -44.66 -9.35
C GLU A 305 -11.48 -44.44 -10.71
N MET A 306 -12.29 -43.40 -10.78
CA MET A 306 -13.00 -43.00 -11.98
C MET A 306 -12.06 -42.25 -12.96
N PRO A 307 -12.43 -42.09 -14.25
CA PRO A 307 -11.61 -41.38 -15.24
C PRO A 307 -11.19 -39.95 -14.88
N ASP A 308 -11.98 -39.26 -14.04
CA ASP A 308 -11.67 -37.92 -13.53
C ASP A 308 -10.72 -37.92 -12.31
N GLY A 309 -10.27 -39.09 -11.88
CA GLY A 309 -9.35 -39.28 -10.76
C GLY A 309 -9.99 -39.18 -9.37
N TYR A 310 -11.34 -39.20 -9.29
CA TYR A 310 -12.07 -39.30 -8.03
C TYR A 310 -12.39 -40.76 -7.69
N ASP A 311 -12.40 -41.08 -6.40
CA ASP A 311 -12.74 -42.42 -5.91
C ASP A 311 -14.26 -42.54 -5.70
N ALA A 312 -14.88 -43.55 -6.30
CA ALA A 312 -16.30 -43.89 -6.15
C ALA A 312 -16.47 -45.27 -5.52
N LEU A 313 -17.56 -45.48 -4.79
CA LEU A 313 -17.83 -46.73 -4.08
C LEU A 313 -18.80 -47.60 -4.90
N LEU A 314 -18.35 -48.81 -5.25
CA LEU A 314 -19.18 -49.88 -5.77
C LEU A 314 -19.57 -50.81 -4.61
N HIS A 315 -20.84 -50.79 -4.22
CA HIS A 315 -21.32 -51.64 -3.12
C HIS A 315 -21.42 -53.10 -3.57
N ILE A 316 -21.11 -54.07 -2.68
CA ILE A 316 -21.08 -55.51 -3.00
C ILE A 316 -22.40 -56.02 -3.60
N SER A 317 -23.54 -55.46 -3.18
CA SER A 317 -24.87 -55.82 -3.71
C SER A 317 -25.16 -55.35 -5.14
N LYS A 318 -24.26 -54.55 -5.74
CA LYS A 318 -24.38 -53.96 -7.08
C LYS A 318 -23.34 -54.51 -8.05
N VAL A 319 -22.68 -55.62 -7.70
CA VAL A 319 -21.60 -56.27 -8.48
C VAL A 319 -22.10 -57.40 -9.38
N ALA A 320 -23.18 -58.10 -8.99
CA ALA A 320 -23.86 -59.10 -9.82
C ALA A 320 -25.28 -59.35 -9.28
N LYS A 321 -26.17 -59.95 -10.08
CA LYS A 321 -27.51 -60.40 -9.63
C LYS A 321 -27.44 -61.57 -8.66
N GLU A 322 -26.37 -62.34 -8.69
CA GLU A 322 -26.11 -63.46 -7.79
C GLU A 322 -25.44 -63.00 -6.50
N ARG A 323 -25.69 -63.72 -5.39
CA ARG A 323 -25.11 -63.38 -4.08
C ARG A 323 -23.62 -63.73 -4.05
N ILE A 324 -22.78 -62.72 -4.24
CA ILE A 324 -21.33 -62.84 -4.09
C ILE A 324 -20.98 -62.76 -2.59
N ASN A 325 -20.30 -63.78 -2.07
CA ASN A 325 -19.90 -63.84 -0.66
C ASN A 325 -18.49 -63.24 -0.42
N LYS A 326 -17.62 -63.19 -1.44
CA LYS A 326 -16.27 -62.61 -1.35
C LYS A 326 -15.88 -61.92 -2.66
N LEU A 327 -15.48 -60.65 -2.56
CA LEU A 327 -15.03 -59.85 -3.72
C LEU A 327 -13.57 -60.16 -4.12
N ASP A 328 -12.75 -60.61 -3.15
CA ASP A 328 -11.32 -60.91 -3.34
C ASP A 328 -11.05 -62.11 -4.27
N GLU A 329 -12.06 -62.95 -4.53
CA GLU A 329 -11.94 -64.11 -5.42
C GLU A 329 -12.17 -63.73 -6.89
N LEU A 330 -12.82 -62.58 -7.14
CA LEU A 330 -13.25 -62.16 -8.48
C LEU A 330 -12.45 -60.98 -9.04
N TYR A 331 -11.90 -60.13 -8.18
CA TYR A 331 -11.24 -58.89 -8.58
C TYR A 331 -9.94 -58.67 -7.82
N LYS A 332 -8.93 -58.13 -8.49
CA LYS A 332 -7.67 -57.72 -7.84
C LYS A 332 -7.56 -56.20 -7.79
N VAL A 333 -6.89 -55.72 -6.75
CA VAL A 333 -6.49 -54.31 -6.66
C VAL A 333 -5.57 -53.99 -7.83
N GLY A 334 -5.94 -52.97 -8.60
CA GLY A 334 -5.23 -52.53 -9.79
C GLY A 334 -5.86 -52.96 -11.11
N ASP A 335 -6.86 -53.84 -11.11
CA ASP A 335 -7.54 -54.27 -12.33
C ASP A 335 -8.48 -53.17 -12.87
N ASP A 336 -8.64 -53.14 -14.19
CA ASP A 336 -9.62 -52.31 -14.88
C ASP A 336 -10.99 -53.00 -14.85
N ILE A 337 -12.03 -52.24 -14.49
CA ILE A 337 -13.41 -52.72 -14.39
C ILE A 337 -14.37 -51.78 -15.14
N ASP A 338 -15.30 -52.37 -15.87
CA ASP A 338 -16.41 -51.66 -16.50
C ASP A 338 -17.52 -51.41 -15.48
N ILE A 339 -17.91 -50.14 -15.33
CA ILE A 339 -18.90 -49.68 -14.35
C ILE A 339 -19.93 -48.76 -14.99
N ILE A 340 -21.13 -48.76 -14.44
CA ILE A 340 -22.24 -47.91 -14.85
C ILE A 340 -22.62 -47.01 -13.68
N VAL A 341 -22.81 -45.72 -13.95
CA VAL A 341 -23.20 -44.73 -12.93
C VAL A 341 -24.70 -44.76 -12.73
N LEU A 342 -25.15 -45.11 -11.52
CA LEU A 342 -26.58 -45.15 -11.16
C LEU A 342 -27.11 -43.81 -10.68
N GLU A 343 -26.33 -43.12 -9.85
CA GLU A 343 -26.72 -41.82 -9.30
C GLU A 343 -25.47 -40.99 -8.96
N GLN A 344 -25.55 -39.67 -9.17
CA GLN A 344 -24.53 -38.72 -8.72
C GLN A 344 -25.22 -37.64 -7.86
N LYS A 345 -24.93 -37.63 -6.56
CA LYS A 345 -25.37 -36.60 -5.61
C LYS A 345 -24.15 -35.85 -5.09
N GLY A 346 -23.86 -34.70 -5.71
CA GLY A 346 -22.68 -33.89 -5.37
C GLY A 346 -21.38 -34.68 -5.58
N LYS A 347 -20.61 -34.89 -4.50
CA LYS A 347 -19.35 -35.65 -4.54
C LYS A 347 -19.51 -37.17 -4.47
N LYS A 348 -20.72 -37.69 -4.19
CA LYS A 348 -20.99 -39.13 -4.08
C LYS A 348 -21.52 -39.67 -5.41
N VAL A 349 -20.84 -40.67 -5.96
CA VAL A 349 -21.24 -41.39 -7.17
C VAL A 349 -21.53 -42.84 -6.77
N GLU A 350 -22.75 -43.31 -7.08
CA GLU A 350 -23.16 -44.70 -6.87
C GLU A 350 -22.97 -45.49 -8.16
N LEU A 351 -22.30 -46.63 -8.07
CA LEU A 351 -21.88 -47.45 -9.20
C LEU A 351 -22.55 -48.83 -9.20
N CYS A 352 -22.66 -49.44 -10.37
CA CYS A 352 -22.90 -50.87 -10.55
C CYS A 352 -22.04 -51.45 -11.68
N THR A 353 -21.96 -52.77 -11.76
CA THR A 353 -21.33 -53.46 -12.91
C THR A 353 -22.38 -53.75 -14.00
N PRO A 354 -21.96 -53.95 -15.26
CA PRO A 354 -22.84 -54.44 -16.31
C PRO A 354 -23.57 -55.73 -15.93
N ALA A 355 -22.91 -56.65 -15.21
CA ALA A 355 -23.46 -57.92 -14.74
C ALA A 355 -24.56 -57.78 -13.65
N TYR A 356 -24.76 -56.58 -13.10
CA TYR A 356 -25.87 -56.29 -12.20
C TYR A 356 -27.12 -55.83 -12.95
N LEU A 357 -26.97 -55.10 -14.05
CA LEU A 357 -28.07 -54.56 -14.84
C LEU A 357 -28.55 -55.56 -15.91
N PHE A 358 -27.63 -56.11 -16.69
CA PHE A 358 -27.87 -57.16 -17.68
C PHE A 358 -27.81 -58.53 -16.98
#